data_AF-F2USG1-F1
#
_entry.id   AF-F2USG1-F1
#
_cell.length_a   1.000
_cell.length_b   1.000
_cell.length_c   1.000
_cell.angle_alpha   90.00
_cell.angle_beta   90.00
_cell.angle_gamma   90.00
#
_symmetry.space_group_name_H-M   'P 1'
#
loop_
_entity.id
_entity.type
_entity.pdbx_description
1 polymer ?
#
loop_
_entity_poly.entity_id
_entity_poly.type
_entity_poly.pdbx_seq_one_letter_code
_entity_poly.pdbx_strand_id
1 'polypeptide(L)'
;MATKFSQSLLTHTQRWYLVDARGQKVGRLANMVSAVLRGKTKPTFHPGVLSPDHVVVINAKDVVFTGRKWNQKLYRKHTGWPGGFREETAASLHARKPTEVVRKAVDGMLPKNNLRKQFMRHLHIFEDDQHPYDRNIYAVLDGPQEPVPPKPDLFVIRTVEGDEEIPAPAGGEFLGVELDFTSGSSSGDANDSSK
;
A
#
# COMPACT_ATOMS: atom_id res chain seq x y z
N MET A 1 42.01 -2.68 19.61
CA MET A 1 41.32 -1.57 18.93
C MET A 1 40.63 -1.94 17.61
N ALA A 2 40.97 -3.07 16.94
CA ALA A 2 40.37 -3.47 15.65
C ALA A 2 38.87 -3.86 15.67
N THR A 3 38.34 -4.27 16.83
CA THR A 3 36.98 -4.85 16.92
C THR A 3 35.86 -3.82 16.72
N LYS A 4 36.03 -2.57 17.16
CA LYS A 4 34.96 -1.56 17.13
C LYS A 4 34.61 -1.08 15.71
N PHE A 5 35.59 -1.02 14.81
CA PHE A 5 35.35 -0.65 13.40
C PHE A 5 34.62 -1.76 12.65
N SER A 6 35.03 -3.02 12.84
CA SER A 6 34.32 -4.16 12.25
C SER A 6 32.86 -4.23 12.70
N GLN A 7 32.58 -3.96 13.98
CA GLN A 7 31.23 -3.95 14.53
C GLN A 7 30.36 -2.82 13.94
N SER A 8 30.92 -1.62 13.73
CA SER A 8 30.16 -0.51 13.15
C SER A 8 29.79 -0.75 11.68
N LEU A 9 30.67 -1.39 10.90
CA LEU A 9 30.39 -1.79 9.52
C LEU A 9 29.24 -2.80 9.43
N LEU A 10 29.25 -3.83 10.27
CA LEU A 10 28.16 -4.81 10.34
C LEU A 10 26.83 -4.14 10.70
N THR A 11 26.86 -3.16 11.60
CA THR A 11 25.67 -2.42 12.03
C THR A 11 25.05 -1.56 10.91
N HIS A 12 25.88 -0.93 10.08
CA HIS A 12 25.44 -0.03 9.00
C HIS A 12 25.35 -0.69 7.62
N THR A 13 25.42 -2.03 7.57
CA THR A 13 25.31 -2.76 6.30
C THR A 13 23.94 -2.53 5.65
N GLN A 14 23.94 -2.30 4.34
CA GLN A 14 22.72 -2.13 3.54
C GLN A 14 22.13 -3.50 3.20
N ARG A 15 20.87 -3.69 3.52
CA ARG A 15 20.13 -4.93 3.22
C ARG A 15 19.28 -4.74 1.98
N TRP A 16 18.97 -5.83 1.30
CA TRP A 16 18.07 -5.85 0.14
C TRP A 16 16.79 -6.57 0.52
N TYR A 17 15.66 -5.90 0.34
CA TYR A 17 14.35 -6.49 0.60
C TYR A 17 13.59 -6.69 -0.70
N LEU A 18 12.92 -7.83 -0.83
CA LEU A 18 11.99 -8.11 -1.91
C LEU A 18 10.56 -7.89 -1.42
N VAL A 19 9.72 -7.23 -2.21
CA VAL A 19 8.32 -6.97 -1.88
C VAL A 19 7.44 -7.31 -3.07
N ASP A 20 6.46 -8.19 -2.86
CA ASP A 20 5.42 -8.45 -3.86
C ASP A 20 4.31 -7.40 -3.81
N ALA A 21 4.05 -6.74 -4.94
CA ALA A 21 3.03 -5.71 -5.06
C ALA A 21 1.65 -6.27 -5.49
N ARG A 22 1.56 -7.56 -5.82
CA ARG A 22 0.33 -8.18 -6.31
C ARG A 22 -0.81 -8.08 -5.31
N GLY A 23 -1.95 -7.51 -5.73
CA GLY A 23 -3.13 -7.35 -4.88
C GLY A 23 -2.99 -6.28 -3.79
N GLN A 24 -1.84 -5.60 -3.68
CA GLN A 24 -1.58 -4.63 -2.63
C GLN A 24 -2.14 -3.26 -2.95
N LYS A 25 -2.69 -2.56 -1.94
CA LYS A 25 -3.06 -1.14 -2.09
C LYS A 25 -1.81 -0.29 -2.20
N VAL A 26 -1.70 0.45 -3.30
CA VAL A 26 -0.55 1.33 -3.63
C VAL A 26 -0.10 2.20 -2.45
N GLY A 27 -1.05 2.83 -1.74
CA GLY A 27 -0.73 3.72 -0.61
C GLY A 27 -0.13 3.00 0.60
N ARG A 28 -0.65 1.82 0.94
CA ARG A 28 -0.13 1.03 2.07
C ARG A 28 1.24 0.44 1.74
N LEU A 29 1.37 -0.11 0.54
CA LEU A 29 2.64 -0.60 0.00
C LEU A 29 3.71 0.51 0.03
N ALA A 30 3.38 1.70 -0.47
CA ALA A 30 4.31 2.82 -0.50
C ALA A 30 4.74 3.28 0.90
N ASN A 31 3.85 3.27 1.89
CA ASN A 31 4.20 3.62 3.26
C ASN A 31 5.24 2.63 3.83
N MET A 32 4.99 1.33 3.70
CA MET A 32 5.91 0.28 4.13
C MET A 32 7.28 0.41 3.45
N VAL A 33 7.29 0.50 2.12
CA VAL A 33 8.52 0.69 1.33
C VAL A 33 9.27 1.94 1.76
N SER A 34 8.58 3.07 1.98
CA SER A 34 9.22 4.31 2.44
C SER A 34 9.84 4.22 3.84
N ALA A 35 9.30 3.36 4.72
CA ALA A 35 9.86 3.15 6.05
C ALA A 35 11.17 2.37 5.96
N VAL A 36 11.19 1.33 5.12
CA VAL A 36 12.39 0.51 4.85
C VAL A 36 13.47 1.32 4.15
N LEU A 37 13.13 2.07 3.09
CA LEU A 37 14.08 2.94 2.38
C LEU A 37 14.74 3.98 3.30
N ARG A 38 13.98 4.50 4.28
CA ARG A 38 14.54 5.43 5.28
C ARG A 38 15.43 4.76 6.31
N GLY A 39 15.40 3.44 6.41
CA GLY A 39 16.11 2.68 7.44
C GLY A 39 15.41 2.69 8.80
N LYS A 40 14.12 3.07 8.89
CA LYS A 40 13.38 3.11 10.17
C LYS A 40 13.27 1.74 10.86
N THR A 41 13.44 0.67 10.11
CA THR A 41 13.47 -0.71 10.62
C THR A 41 14.74 -0.98 11.44
N LYS A 42 15.80 -0.19 11.26
CA LYS A 42 17.05 -0.33 12.02
C LYS A 42 16.99 0.53 13.29
N PRO A 43 17.43 0.01 14.44
CA PRO A 43 17.49 0.79 15.68
C PRO A 43 18.51 1.94 15.62
N THR A 44 19.44 1.90 14.65
CA THR A 44 20.44 2.95 14.41
C THR A 44 19.94 4.12 13.56
N PHE A 45 18.63 4.16 13.25
CA PHE A 45 18.06 5.23 12.45
C PHE A 45 18.25 6.60 13.11
N HIS A 46 18.86 7.52 12.36
CA HIS A 46 18.95 8.93 12.72
C HIS A 46 18.55 9.80 11.53
N PRO A 47 17.66 10.81 11.70
CA PRO A 47 17.12 11.58 10.57
C PRO A 47 18.17 12.35 9.77
N GLY A 48 19.31 12.70 10.39
CA GLY A 48 20.43 13.39 9.74
C GLY A 48 21.47 12.47 9.08
N VAL A 49 21.37 11.15 9.26
CA VAL A 49 22.34 10.18 8.72
C VAL A 49 21.67 9.35 7.62
N LEU A 50 22.34 9.25 6.49
CA LEU A 50 21.89 8.41 5.39
C LEU A 50 22.24 6.95 5.68
N SER A 51 21.23 6.10 5.89
CA SER A 51 21.41 4.64 6.01
C SER A 51 20.27 3.87 5.33
N PRO A 52 20.08 4.04 4.01
CA PRO A 52 19.02 3.38 3.26
C PRO A 52 19.30 1.90 3.07
N ASP A 53 18.21 1.13 3.08
CA ASP A 53 18.19 -0.23 2.54
C ASP A 53 17.67 -0.22 1.11
N HIS A 54 18.04 -1.24 0.35
CA HIS A 54 17.54 -1.44 -1.01
C HIS A 54 16.20 -2.16 -0.96
N VAL A 55 15.26 -1.71 -1.77
CA VAL A 55 13.95 -2.35 -1.90
C VAL A 55 13.69 -2.66 -3.36
N VAL A 56 13.45 -3.93 -3.63
CA VAL A 56 13.03 -4.46 -4.92
C VAL A 56 11.53 -4.74 -4.83
N VAL A 57 10.75 -4.10 -5.67
CA VAL A 57 9.31 -4.30 -5.78
C VAL A 57 9.01 -5.02 -7.09
N ILE A 58 8.31 -6.15 -7.01
CA ILE A 58 7.91 -6.98 -8.15
C ILE A 58 6.40 -6.90 -8.39
N ASN A 59 5.95 -7.34 -9.57
CA ASN A 59 4.54 -7.39 -9.96
C ASN A 59 3.84 -6.03 -9.82
N ALA A 60 4.53 -4.93 -10.14
CA ALA A 60 3.97 -3.58 -10.02
C ALA A 60 2.74 -3.35 -10.91
N LYS A 61 2.52 -4.20 -11.93
CA LYS A 61 1.32 -4.17 -12.77
C LYS A 61 0.03 -4.56 -12.03
N ASP A 62 0.14 -5.40 -11.00
CA ASP A 62 -1.00 -6.00 -10.28
C ASP A 62 -1.38 -5.24 -9.00
N VAL A 63 -0.95 -3.98 -8.90
CA VAL A 63 -1.30 -3.11 -7.77
C VAL A 63 -2.76 -2.69 -7.81
N VAL A 64 -3.34 -2.48 -6.63
CA VAL A 64 -4.76 -2.17 -6.49
C VAL A 64 -4.98 -0.75 -5.99
N PHE A 65 -5.95 -0.05 -6.58
CA PHE A 65 -6.55 1.15 -6.00
C PHE A 65 -7.94 0.83 -5.46
N THR A 66 -8.34 1.50 -4.37
CA THR A 66 -9.69 1.39 -3.84
C THR A 66 -10.67 2.31 -4.53
N GLY A 67 -11.91 1.85 -4.73
CA GLY A 67 -13.00 2.64 -5.29
C GLY A 67 -12.74 3.06 -6.75
N ARG A 68 -13.21 4.27 -7.11
CA ARG A 68 -13.12 4.82 -8.48
C ARG A 68 -11.83 5.58 -8.77
N LYS A 69 -10.78 5.37 -7.95
CA LYS A 69 -9.52 6.12 -8.01
C LYS A 69 -8.75 5.94 -9.31
N TRP A 70 -8.90 4.80 -10.00
CA TRP A 70 -8.27 4.57 -11.30
C TRP A 70 -8.62 5.66 -12.33
N ASN A 71 -9.88 6.10 -12.32
CA ASN A 71 -10.38 7.09 -13.27
C ASN A 71 -10.34 8.51 -12.70
N GLN A 72 -10.56 8.66 -11.39
CA GLN A 72 -10.65 9.97 -10.74
C GLN A 72 -9.29 10.57 -10.36
N LYS A 73 -8.27 9.76 -10.13
CA LYS A 73 -6.96 10.26 -9.70
C LYS A 73 -6.20 10.80 -10.91
N LEU A 74 -5.92 12.10 -10.90
CA LEU A 74 -5.16 12.78 -11.94
C LEU A 74 -3.71 13.00 -11.50
N TYR A 75 -2.77 12.59 -12.35
CA TYR A 75 -1.36 12.92 -12.24
C TYR A 75 -1.05 14.13 -13.11
N ARG A 76 -0.60 15.22 -12.47
CA ARG A 76 -0.30 16.50 -13.11
C ARG A 76 1.20 16.69 -13.24
N LYS A 77 1.65 17.25 -14.36
CA LYS A 77 3.02 17.72 -14.55
C LYS A 77 3.03 18.97 -15.41
N HIS A 78 4.02 19.82 -15.19
CA HIS A 78 4.24 21.03 -15.99
C HIS A 78 5.67 21.02 -16.51
N THR A 79 5.87 21.39 -17.78
CA THR A 79 7.21 21.42 -18.39
C THR A 79 8.00 22.70 -18.06
N GLY A 80 7.32 23.76 -17.63
CA GLY A 80 7.90 25.08 -17.38
C GLY A 80 7.58 26.11 -18.47
N TRP A 81 7.11 25.67 -19.64
CA TRP A 81 6.72 26.52 -20.77
C TRP A 81 5.21 26.85 -20.73
N PRO A 82 4.77 28.02 -21.26
CA PRO A 82 3.35 28.32 -21.41
C PRO A 82 2.62 27.23 -22.20
N GLY A 83 1.46 26.78 -21.71
CA GLY A 83 0.72 25.65 -22.30
C GLY A 83 1.33 24.26 -22.03
N GLY A 84 2.40 24.18 -21.23
CA GLY A 84 3.12 22.94 -20.90
C GLY A 84 2.48 22.07 -19.82
N PHE A 85 1.23 22.35 -19.45
CA PHE A 85 0.49 21.58 -18.44
C PHE A 85 -0.04 20.29 -19.04
N ARG A 86 0.22 19.16 -18.37
CA ARG A 86 -0.28 17.84 -18.77
C ARG A 86 -0.91 17.15 -17.59
N GLU A 87 -2.10 16.62 -17.81
CA GLU A 87 -2.82 15.78 -16.88
C GLU A 87 -3.04 14.40 -17.49
N GLU A 88 -2.97 13.38 -16.66
CA GLU A 88 -3.19 12.00 -17.06
C GLU A 88 -3.89 11.25 -15.92
N THR A 89 -4.88 10.42 -16.23
CA THR A 89 -5.54 9.57 -15.22
C THR A 89 -4.59 8.48 -14.73
N ALA A 90 -4.85 7.95 -13.53
CA ALA A 90 -4.07 6.85 -12.99
C ALA A 90 -4.14 5.61 -13.91
N ALA A 91 -5.31 5.32 -14.49
CA ALA A 91 -5.47 4.22 -15.45
C ALA A 91 -4.59 4.38 -16.70
N SER A 92 -4.59 5.58 -17.30
CA SER A 92 -3.77 5.86 -18.49
C SER A 92 -2.27 5.80 -18.18
N LEU A 93 -1.86 6.38 -17.03
CA LEU A 93 -0.46 6.30 -16.59
C LEU A 93 -0.01 4.86 -16.35
N HIS A 94 -0.87 4.04 -15.74
CA HIS A 94 -0.59 2.63 -15.44
C HIS A 94 -0.48 1.78 -16.70
N ALA A 95 -1.37 2.00 -17.68
CA ALA A 95 -1.31 1.32 -18.97
C ALA A 95 -0.02 1.61 -19.74
N ARG A 96 0.51 2.85 -19.66
CA ARG A 96 1.76 3.22 -20.32
C ARG A 96 3.01 2.80 -19.55
N LYS A 97 3.00 2.97 -18.23
CA LYS A 97 4.14 2.74 -17.32
C LYS A 97 3.66 2.29 -15.94
N PRO A 98 3.40 0.98 -15.73
CA PRO A 98 2.83 0.47 -14.48
C PRO A 98 3.72 0.75 -13.26
N THR A 99 5.04 0.69 -13.45
CA THR A 99 6.04 1.05 -12.43
C THR A 99 5.86 2.46 -11.85
N GLU A 100 5.37 3.40 -12.65
CA GLU A 100 5.43 4.82 -12.30
C GLU A 100 4.38 5.26 -11.29
N VAL A 101 3.30 4.51 -11.19
CA VAL A 101 2.27 4.70 -10.16
C VAL A 101 2.87 4.48 -8.77
N VAL A 102 3.61 3.38 -8.60
CA VAL A 102 4.27 3.01 -7.35
C VAL A 102 5.43 3.96 -7.06
N ARG A 103 6.26 4.26 -8.07
CA ARG A 103 7.39 5.20 -7.92
C ARG A 103 6.95 6.56 -7.39
N LYS A 104 5.89 7.15 -7.96
CA LYS A 104 5.33 8.43 -7.50
C LYS A 104 4.72 8.35 -6.11
N ALA A 105 4.08 7.22 -5.77
CA ALA A 105 3.52 7.03 -4.44
C ALA A 105 4.62 6.99 -3.37
N VAL A 106 5.72 6.28 -3.63
CA VAL A 106 6.87 6.22 -2.71
C VAL A 106 7.59 7.58 -2.62
N ASP A 107 7.84 8.26 -3.74
CA ASP A 107 8.46 9.60 -3.74
C ASP A 107 7.65 10.61 -2.91
N GLY A 108 6.32 10.53 -2.97
CA GLY A 108 5.42 11.35 -2.16
C GLY A 108 5.46 11.05 -0.65
N MET A 109 5.86 9.85 -0.24
CA MET A 109 5.95 9.43 1.18
C MET A 109 7.32 9.76 1.81
N LEU A 110 8.32 10.09 1.00
CA LEU A 110 9.65 10.45 1.48
C LEU A 110 9.69 11.92 1.94
N PRO A 111 10.55 12.25 2.94
CA PRO A 111 10.73 13.63 3.38
C PRO A 111 11.24 14.50 2.24
N LYS A 112 10.72 15.73 2.15
CA LYS A 112 11.09 16.70 1.11
C LYS A 112 12.46 17.33 1.43
N ASN A 113 13.53 16.59 1.17
CA ASN A 113 14.91 17.03 1.39
C ASN A 113 15.84 16.55 0.26
N ASN A 114 17.13 16.92 0.34
CA ASN A 114 18.14 16.51 -0.64
C ASN A 114 18.42 15.00 -0.63
N LEU A 115 18.22 14.33 0.52
CA LEU A 115 18.39 12.88 0.68
C LEU A 115 17.33 12.08 -0.08
N ARG A 116 16.16 12.67 -0.39
CA ARG A 116 15.09 12.02 -1.15
C ARG A 116 15.57 11.39 -2.45
N LYS A 117 16.39 12.10 -3.22
CA LYS A 117 16.96 11.58 -4.47
C LYS A 117 17.82 10.35 -4.21
N GLN A 118 18.54 10.32 -3.09
CA GLN A 118 19.39 9.21 -2.72
C GLN A 118 18.55 7.99 -2.31
N PHE A 119 17.50 8.18 -1.51
CA PHE A 119 16.53 7.12 -1.19
C PHE A 119 15.89 6.53 -2.46
N MET A 120 15.49 7.37 -3.41
CA MET A 120 14.87 6.92 -4.65
C MET A 120 15.82 6.11 -5.55
N ARG A 121 17.14 6.26 -5.41
CA ARG A 121 18.13 5.42 -6.15
C ARG A 121 18.18 3.98 -5.62
N HIS A 122 17.76 3.75 -4.37
CA HIS A 122 17.74 2.44 -3.71
C HIS A 122 16.40 1.71 -3.91
N LEU A 123 15.47 2.34 -4.63
CA LEU A 123 14.18 1.76 -4.97
C LEU A 123 14.24 1.20 -6.39
N HIS A 124 14.10 -0.12 -6.49
CA HIS A 124 14.02 -0.85 -7.74
C HIS A 124 12.60 -1.39 -7.89
N ILE A 125 11.97 -1.15 -9.04
CA ILE A 125 10.59 -1.56 -9.29
C ILE A 125 10.55 -2.24 -10.65
N PHE A 126 9.92 -3.40 -10.69
CA PHE A 126 9.73 -4.23 -11.87
C PHE A 126 8.24 -4.46 -12.12
N GLU A 127 7.88 -4.53 -13.40
CA GLU A 127 6.50 -4.72 -13.83
C GLU A 127 6.02 -6.14 -13.58
N ASP A 128 6.93 -7.10 -13.83
CA ASP A 128 6.76 -8.54 -13.64
C ASP A 128 7.57 -9.04 -12.42
N ASP A 129 7.62 -10.36 -12.28
CA ASP A 129 8.34 -11.08 -11.23
C ASP A 129 9.86 -11.18 -11.49
N GLN A 130 10.30 -10.98 -12.73
CA GLN A 130 11.71 -11.13 -13.10
C GLN A 130 12.55 -9.93 -12.67
N HIS A 131 13.64 -10.19 -11.94
CA HIS A 131 14.61 -9.17 -11.56
C HIS A 131 16.06 -9.70 -11.53
N PRO A 132 17.07 -8.84 -11.72
CA PRO A 132 18.48 -9.26 -11.73
C PRO A 132 19.11 -9.39 -10.33
N TYR A 133 18.36 -9.12 -9.26
CA TYR A 133 18.91 -8.92 -7.92
C TYR A 133 18.81 -10.13 -6.98
N ASP A 134 18.44 -11.30 -7.49
CA ASP A 134 18.13 -12.52 -6.72
C ASP A 134 19.19 -12.85 -5.65
N ARG A 135 20.47 -12.77 -6.03
CA ARG A 135 21.60 -13.13 -5.16
C ARG A 135 21.81 -12.18 -3.98
N ASN A 136 21.31 -10.95 -4.08
CA ASN A 136 21.54 -9.93 -3.06
C ASN A 136 20.43 -9.89 -2.02
N ILE A 137 19.28 -10.52 -2.29
CA ILE A 137 18.08 -10.43 -1.45
C ILE A 137 18.36 -11.02 -0.08
N TYR A 138 18.11 -10.22 0.95
CA TYR A 138 18.25 -10.61 2.34
C TYR A 138 16.96 -11.22 2.88
N ALA A 139 15.81 -10.58 2.62
CA ALA A 139 14.52 -11.07 3.07
C ALA A 139 13.38 -10.63 2.14
N VAL A 140 12.35 -11.46 2.07
CA VAL A 140 11.06 -11.10 1.46
C VAL A 140 10.19 -10.47 2.54
N LEU A 141 9.59 -9.32 2.24
CA LEU A 141 8.65 -8.65 3.13
C LEU A 141 7.23 -8.92 2.64
N ASP A 142 6.40 -9.40 3.55
CA ASP A 142 4.99 -9.58 3.28
C ASP A 142 4.31 -8.22 3.13
N GLY A 143 3.39 -8.15 2.17
CA GLY A 143 2.60 -6.95 1.93
C GLY A 143 1.72 -6.59 3.13
N PRO A 144 1.42 -5.30 3.37
CA PRO A 144 0.63 -4.84 4.50
C PRO A 144 -0.86 -5.21 4.42
N GLN A 145 -1.29 -5.84 3.33
CA GLN A 145 -2.59 -6.49 3.25
C GLN A 145 -2.39 -7.93 2.83
N GLU A 146 -3.03 -8.84 3.56
CA GLU A 146 -3.30 -10.15 2.99
C GLU A 146 -4.14 -9.95 1.73
N PRO A 147 -3.92 -10.78 0.68
CA PRO A 147 -4.84 -10.81 -0.44
C PRO A 147 -6.22 -11.07 0.14
N VAL A 148 -7.12 -10.07 0.07
CA VAL A 148 -8.48 -10.24 0.57
C VAL A 148 -9.02 -11.45 -0.18
N PRO A 149 -9.46 -12.52 0.52
CA PRO A 149 -10.01 -13.67 -0.17
C PRO A 149 -11.10 -13.15 -1.11
N PRO A 150 -11.19 -13.65 -2.35
CA PRO A 150 -12.29 -13.28 -3.23
C PRO A 150 -13.56 -13.43 -2.40
N LYS A 151 -14.41 -12.38 -2.39
CA LYS A 151 -15.71 -12.49 -1.72
C LYS A 151 -16.34 -13.77 -2.27
N PRO A 152 -16.68 -14.74 -1.41
CA PRO A 152 -17.25 -15.97 -1.91
C PRO A 152 -18.54 -15.58 -2.65
N ASP A 153 -18.75 -16.18 -3.82
CA ASP A 153 -19.96 -15.96 -4.62
C ASP A 153 -21.22 -16.45 -3.86
N LEU A 154 -21.03 -17.18 -2.75
CA LEU A 154 -22.02 -17.78 -1.88
C LEU A 154 -21.68 -17.45 -0.41
N PHE A 155 -22.64 -16.97 0.37
CA PHE A 155 -22.50 -16.97 1.83
C PHE A 155 -22.81 -18.38 2.33
N VAL A 156 -21.79 -19.10 2.81
CA VAL A 156 -21.99 -20.37 3.51
C VAL A 156 -22.53 -20.05 4.91
N ILE A 157 -23.83 -20.21 5.12
CA ILE A 157 -24.44 -20.16 6.44
C ILE A 157 -24.23 -21.54 7.06
N ARG A 158 -23.49 -21.61 8.18
CA ARG A 158 -23.34 -22.87 8.93
C ARG A 158 -24.63 -23.14 9.70
N THR A 159 -25.54 -23.89 9.11
CA THR A 159 -26.64 -24.56 9.82
C THR A 159 -26.13 -25.79 10.55
N VAL A 160 -26.74 -26.13 11.69
CA VAL A 160 -26.32 -27.22 12.61
C VAL A 160 -26.38 -28.61 11.93
N GLU A 161 -27.01 -28.74 10.76
CA GLU A 161 -27.24 -30.03 10.09
C GLU A 161 -26.68 -30.14 8.65
N GLY A 162 -25.88 -29.18 8.18
CA GLY A 162 -25.21 -29.29 6.88
C GLY A 162 -25.02 -27.97 6.15
N ASP A 163 -24.00 -27.94 5.29
CA ASP A 163 -23.63 -26.81 4.45
C ASP A 163 -24.59 -26.73 3.23
N GLU A 164 -25.66 -25.95 3.32
CA GLU A 164 -26.48 -25.61 2.16
C GLU A 164 -25.89 -24.41 1.41
N GLU A 165 -25.47 -24.63 0.16
CA GLU A 165 -24.99 -23.60 -0.76
C GLU A 165 -26.17 -22.89 -1.45
N ILE A 166 -26.52 -21.67 -0.99
CA ILE A 166 -27.57 -20.85 -1.64
C ILE A 166 -26.91 -19.78 -2.52
N PRO A 167 -27.30 -19.64 -3.82
CA PRO A 167 -26.81 -18.57 -4.69
C PRO A 167 -27.12 -17.18 -4.14
N ALA A 168 -26.12 -16.28 -4.16
CA ALA A 168 -26.29 -14.91 -3.70
C ALA A 168 -27.50 -14.24 -4.39
N PRO A 169 -28.43 -13.62 -3.62
CA PRO A 169 -29.63 -13.07 -4.21
C PRO A 169 -29.28 -11.92 -5.15
N ALA A 170 -29.72 -12.03 -6.40
CA ALA A 170 -29.64 -10.97 -7.39
C ALA A 170 -30.69 -9.90 -7.07
N GLY A 171 -30.44 -9.09 -6.04
CA GLY A 171 -31.37 -8.05 -5.57
C GLY A 171 -31.74 -8.25 -4.11
N GLY A 172 -31.83 -7.14 -3.39
CA GLY A 172 -32.14 -7.10 -1.96
C GLY A 172 -33.60 -7.41 -1.64
N GLU A 173 -34.07 -8.61 -1.98
CA GLU A 173 -35.33 -9.16 -1.49
C GLU A 173 -35.01 -10.43 -0.69
N PHE A 174 -35.00 -10.30 0.63
CA PHE A 174 -34.99 -11.46 1.52
C PHE A 174 -36.42 -11.94 1.69
N LEU A 175 -36.66 -13.20 1.37
CA LEU A 175 -37.91 -13.90 1.62
C LEU A 175 -38.25 -13.88 3.12
N GLY A 176 -39.20 -13.04 3.50
CA GLY A 176 -40.22 -13.35 4.50
C GLY A 176 -39.81 -13.52 5.97
N VAL A 177 -38.68 -13.00 6.42
CA VAL A 177 -38.35 -12.93 7.86
C VAL A 177 -38.25 -11.47 8.28
N GLU A 178 -39.28 -10.97 8.97
CA GLU A 178 -39.21 -9.71 9.72
C GLU A 178 -38.06 -9.79 10.72
N LEU A 179 -36.97 -9.08 10.44
CA LEU A 179 -35.98 -8.77 11.45
C LEU A 179 -36.46 -7.50 12.15
N ASP A 180 -37.05 -7.68 13.33
CA ASP A 180 -37.35 -6.60 14.27
C ASP A 180 -36.05 -5.90 14.70
N PHE A 181 -35.59 -4.95 13.89
CA PHE A 181 -34.72 -3.89 14.37
C PHE A 181 -35.60 -2.89 15.13
N THR A 182 -35.89 -3.19 16.39
CA THR A 182 -36.32 -2.15 17.33
C THR A 182 -35.19 -1.13 17.40
N SER A 183 -35.35 -0.04 16.65
CA SER A 183 -34.53 1.15 16.74
C SER A 183 -34.71 1.72 18.15
N GLY A 184 -33.74 1.46 19.02
CA GLY A 184 -33.58 2.18 20.28
C GLY A 184 -33.24 3.62 19.99
N SER A 185 -34.27 4.44 19.71
CA SER A 185 -34.19 5.89 19.75
C SER A 185 -34.14 6.33 21.22
N SER A 186 -32.93 6.47 21.78
CA SER A 186 -32.75 7.22 23.02
C SER A 186 -32.70 8.72 22.69
N SER A 187 -33.86 9.32 22.44
CA SER A 187 -34.06 10.76 22.54
C SER A 187 -34.24 11.10 24.02
N GLY A 188 -33.16 11.55 24.67
CA GLY A 188 -33.21 12.16 25.99
C GLY A 188 -33.23 13.67 25.86
N ASP A 189 -34.41 14.25 25.62
CA ASP A 189 -34.68 15.66 25.89
C ASP A 189 -35.30 15.75 27.29
N ALA A 190 -34.59 16.36 28.24
CA ALA A 190 -35.14 16.87 29.48
C ALA A 190 -34.43 18.17 29.86
N ASN A 191 -35.07 19.25 29.42
CA ASN A 191 -35.12 20.59 29.99
C ASN A 191 -34.63 20.72 31.44
N ASP A 192 -33.68 21.62 31.70
CA ASP A 192 -33.75 22.43 32.93
C ASP A 192 -33.22 23.85 32.68
N SER A 193 -34.03 24.79 33.14
CA SER A 193 -33.78 26.22 33.14
C SER A 193 -33.24 26.62 34.52
N SER A 194 -32.66 27.82 34.63
CA SER A 194 -32.38 28.55 35.88
C SER A 194 -31.27 28.04 36.82
N LYS A 195 -30.07 28.62 36.70
CA LYS A 195 -29.56 29.74 37.53
C LYS A 195 -28.18 30.19 37.04
#